data_AF-A0A6L7ESC3-F1
#
_entry.id   AF-A0A6L7ESC3-F1
#
_cell.length_a   1.000
_cell.length_b   1.000
_cell.length_c   1.000
_cell.angle_alpha   90.00
_cell.angle_beta   90.00
_cell.angle_gamma   90.00
#
_symmetry.space_group_name_H-M   'P 1'
#
loop_
_entity.id
_entity.type
_entity.pdbx_description
1 polymer ?
#
loop_
_entity_poly.entity_id
_entity_poly.type
_entity_poly.pdbx_seq_one_letter_code
_entity_poly.pdbx_strand_id
1 'polypeptide(L)'
;MPSPEQPQTSEPQIPQQPEGQVPTADAANGPEQAEQHFKTVAVRVHEDVHAQLSFIAQLSGSNLSEQIRRAIGDRITAAQSDPELIARAEAASKQIEREAAARTAAIAGFIGKPATAAAAGRQPRTAKTTRQRN
;
A
#
# COMPACT_ATOMS: atom_id res chain seq x y z
N MET A 1 40.13 59.64 60.76
CA MET A 1 40.22 60.40 59.50
C MET A 1 40.13 59.43 58.35
N PRO A 2 38.95 59.28 57.73
CA PRO A 2 38.88 59.29 56.26
C PRO A 2 37.72 60.12 55.69
N SER A 3 38.02 60.78 54.56
CA SER A 3 37.13 61.53 53.66
C SER A 3 36.35 60.57 52.71
N PRO A 4 35.35 61.07 51.94
CA PRO A 4 34.19 60.30 51.47
C PRO A 4 34.36 59.72 50.05
N GLU A 5 33.67 58.62 49.75
CA GLU A 5 33.41 58.21 48.37
C GLU A 5 31.98 57.67 48.28
N GLN A 6 31.17 58.29 47.41
CA GLN A 6 29.78 57.92 47.18
C GLN A 6 29.73 56.63 46.36
N PRO A 7 28.93 55.60 46.74
CA PRO A 7 28.61 54.52 45.84
C PRO A 7 27.56 55.00 44.82
N GLN A 8 27.94 54.85 43.55
CA GLN A 8 27.16 55.10 42.34
C GLN A 8 25.73 54.54 42.45
N THR A 9 24.74 55.41 42.23
CA THR A 9 23.36 55.03 41.95
C THR A 9 23.32 54.29 40.61
N SER A 10 23.46 52.96 40.66
CA SER A 10 23.19 52.09 39.51
C SER A 10 21.72 51.71 39.51
N GLU A 11 21.04 52.24 38.52
CA GLU A 11 19.67 51.97 38.06
C GLU A 11 19.26 50.49 38.24
N PRO A 12 18.05 50.18 38.76
CA PRO A 12 17.57 48.80 38.84
C PRO A 12 17.25 48.29 37.44
N GLN A 13 18.11 47.40 36.96
CA GLN A 13 17.94 46.67 35.72
C GLN A 13 16.61 45.89 35.74
N ILE A 14 15.74 46.23 34.80
CA ILE A 14 14.47 45.56 34.51
C ILE A 14 14.74 44.05 34.33
N PRO A 15 13.97 43.15 34.98
CA PRO A 15 14.11 41.72 34.71
C PRO A 15 13.64 41.44 33.28
N GLN A 16 14.59 41.15 32.39
CA GLN A 16 14.28 40.56 31.10
C GLN A 16 13.78 39.14 31.34
N GLN A 17 12.47 38.94 31.20
CA GLN A 17 11.92 37.61 31.00
C GLN A 17 12.54 37.06 29.70
N PRO A 18 13.04 35.81 29.67
CA PRO A 18 13.31 35.18 28.40
C PRO A 18 11.96 34.92 27.73
N GLU A 19 11.59 35.75 26.76
CA GLU A 19 10.50 35.45 25.83
C GLU A 19 10.89 34.16 25.10
N GLY A 20 10.38 33.06 25.63
CA GLY A 20 10.47 31.75 25.03
C GLY A 20 9.91 31.81 23.63
N GLN A 21 10.78 31.45 22.68
CA GLN A 21 10.48 30.81 21.41
C GLN A 21 9.03 30.97 20.93
N VAL A 22 8.83 31.80 19.91
CA VAL A 22 7.77 31.56 18.94
C VAL A 22 7.89 30.09 18.47
N PRO A 23 6.86 29.24 18.61
CA PRO A 23 6.93 27.91 18.04
C PRO A 23 6.97 28.08 16.52
N THR A 24 8.14 27.85 15.95
CA THR A 24 8.32 27.64 14.52
C THR A 24 7.35 26.54 14.10
N ALA A 25 6.27 26.93 13.43
CA ALA A 25 5.38 26.04 12.71
C ALA A 25 6.11 25.53 11.46
N ASP A 26 7.14 24.71 11.66
CA ASP A 26 7.87 23.99 10.61
C ASP A 26 8.40 22.67 11.21
N ALA A 27 7.47 21.84 11.68
CA ALA A 27 7.72 20.44 12.03
C ALA A 27 6.61 19.53 11.46
N ALA A 28 5.92 19.98 10.42
CA ALA A 28 4.89 19.24 9.72
C ALA A 28 5.46 18.49 8.51
N ASN A 29 6.48 17.65 8.75
CA ASN A 29 6.74 16.42 7.99
C ASN A 29 7.89 15.63 8.64
N GLY A 30 7.70 15.21 9.89
CA GLY A 30 8.34 13.98 10.37
C GLY A 30 7.69 12.81 9.64
N PRO A 31 8.45 11.74 9.30
CA PRO A 31 7.98 10.72 8.37
C PRO A 31 6.62 10.22 8.85
N GLU A 32 5.62 10.34 7.98
CA GLU A 32 4.38 9.59 8.07
C GLU A 32 4.77 8.20 8.54
N GLN A 33 4.51 7.95 9.83
CA GLN A 33 4.57 6.65 10.43
C GLN A 33 3.57 5.89 9.59
N ALA A 34 4.04 5.13 8.60
CA ALA A 34 3.20 4.32 7.73
C ALA A 34 2.21 3.66 8.66
N GLU A 35 0.95 4.12 8.64
CA GLU A 35 -0.06 3.68 9.59
C GLU A 35 -0.07 2.17 9.49
N GLN A 36 0.49 1.51 10.50
CA GLN A 36 0.65 0.07 10.52
C GLN A 36 -0.77 -0.48 10.65
N HIS A 37 -1.43 -0.64 9.50
CA HIS A 37 -2.79 -1.12 9.38
C HIS A 37 -2.78 -2.62 9.70
N PHE A 38 -2.75 -2.92 10.99
CA PHE A 38 -2.92 -4.28 11.49
C PHE A 38 -4.37 -4.70 11.27
N LYS A 39 -4.58 -5.72 10.46
CA LYS A 39 -5.89 -6.39 10.34
C LYS A 39 -5.93 -7.56 11.31
N THR A 40 -6.92 -7.56 12.20
CA THR A 40 -7.16 -8.68 13.12
C THR A 40 -7.74 -9.86 12.35
N VAL A 41 -7.18 -11.06 12.54
CA VAL A 41 -7.67 -12.31 11.95
C VAL A 41 -8.15 -13.22 13.07
N ALA A 42 -9.41 -13.64 13.01
CA ALA A 42 -9.95 -14.68 13.89
C ALA A 42 -9.92 -16.02 13.15
N VAL A 43 -9.08 -16.95 13.60
CA VAL A 43 -8.92 -18.30 13.01
C VAL A 43 -9.24 -19.35 14.07
N ARG A 44 -10.08 -20.34 13.72
CA ARG A 44 -10.27 -21.54 14.52
C ARG A 44 -9.22 -22.57 14.09
N VAL A 45 -8.49 -23.11 15.05
CA VAL A 45 -7.50 -24.17 14.87
C VAL A 45 -7.94 -25.42 15.62
N HIS A 46 -7.57 -26.59 15.10
CA HIS A 46 -7.76 -27.85 15.81
C HIS A 46 -6.91 -27.89 17.10
N GLU A 47 -7.36 -28.67 18.08
CA GLU A 47 -6.68 -28.76 19.38
C GLU A 47 -5.23 -29.25 19.24
N ASP A 48 -4.99 -30.21 18.35
CA ASP A 48 -3.65 -30.75 18.11
C ASP A 48 -2.70 -29.68 17.58
N VAL A 49 -3.18 -28.86 16.66
CA VAL A 49 -2.41 -27.76 16.06
C VAL A 49 -2.14 -26.68 17.09
N HIS A 50 -3.13 -26.36 17.93
CA HIS A 50 -2.94 -25.44 19.05
C HIS A 50 -1.90 -25.95 20.05
N ALA A 51 -1.94 -27.24 20.39
CA ALA A 51 -0.98 -27.87 21.30
C ALA A 51 0.44 -27.85 20.73
N GLN A 52 0.61 -28.21 19.45
CA GLN A 52 1.90 -28.14 18.77
C GLN A 52 2.46 -26.72 18.72
N LEU A 53 1.65 -25.73 18.32
CA LEU A 53 2.08 -24.34 18.29
C LEU A 53 2.42 -23.81 19.69
N SER A 54 1.65 -24.20 20.72
CA SER A 54 1.93 -23.83 22.11
C SER A 54 3.25 -24.42 22.59
N PHE A 55 3.55 -25.66 22.22
CA PHE A 55 4.83 -26.30 22.53
C PHE A 55 6.01 -25.61 21.82
N ILE A 56 5.87 -25.29 20.53
CA ILE A 56 6.89 -24.55 19.77
C ILE A 56 7.10 -23.15 20.37
N ALA A 57 6.03 -22.47 20.78
CA ALA A 57 6.08 -21.17 21.41
C ALA A 57 6.90 -21.22 22.73
N GLN A 58 6.64 -22.23 23.57
CA GLN A 58 7.40 -22.48 24.80
C GLN A 58 8.89 -22.71 24.52
N LEU A 59 9.23 -23.54 23.53
CA LEU A 59 10.63 -23.81 23.16
C LEU A 59 11.36 -22.59 22.60
N SER A 60 10.65 -21.76 21.84
CA SER A 60 11.20 -20.57 21.18
C SER A 60 11.18 -19.32 22.08
N GLY A 61 10.70 -19.40 23.32
CA GLY A 61 10.54 -18.25 24.22
C GLY A 61 9.58 -17.18 23.70
N SER A 62 8.66 -17.55 22.80
CA SER A 62 7.70 -16.65 22.15
C SER A 62 6.28 -17.00 22.57
N ASN A 63 5.31 -16.15 22.22
CA ASN A 63 3.90 -16.45 22.46
C ASN A 63 3.23 -17.10 21.23
N LEU A 64 2.05 -17.67 21.43
CA LEU A 64 1.27 -18.34 20.39
C LEU A 64 0.96 -17.42 19.21
N SER A 65 0.60 -16.16 19.47
CA SER A 65 0.27 -15.17 18.44
C SER A 65 1.46 -14.87 17.53
N GLU A 66 2.66 -14.74 18.09
CA GLU A 66 3.89 -14.51 17.34
C GLU A 66 4.26 -15.74 16.49
N GLN A 67 4.07 -16.95 17.01
CA GLN A 67 4.26 -18.17 16.22
C GLN A 67 3.27 -18.27 15.05
N ILE A 68 2.01 -17.87 15.25
CA ILE A 68 1.01 -17.82 14.17
C ILE A 68 1.44 -16.81 13.10
N ARG A 69 1.87 -15.60 13.49
CA ARG A 69 2.36 -14.57 12.55
C ARG A 69 3.56 -15.08 11.75
N ARG A 70 4.52 -15.70 12.43
CA ARG A 70 5.73 -16.24 11.80
C ARG A 70 5.42 -17.37 10.83
N ALA A 71 4.59 -18.33 11.23
CA ALA A 71 4.17 -19.43 10.37
C ALA A 71 3.46 -18.94 9.10
N ILE A 72 2.64 -17.88 9.20
CA ILE A 72 2.02 -17.24 8.03
C ILE A 72 3.08 -16.61 7.13
N GLY A 73 4.04 -15.86 7.71
CA GLY A 73 5.14 -15.25 6.96
C GLY A 73 6.03 -16.26 6.23
N ASP A 74 6.41 -17.35 6.91
CA ASP A 74 7.20 -18.43 6.34
C ASP A 74 6.43 -19.15 5.22
N ARG A 75 5.12 -19.38 5.40
CA ARG A 75 4.29 -19.98 4.35
C ARG A 75 4.19 -19.09 3.11
N ILE A 76 4.08 -17.77 3.29
CA ILE A 76 4.05 -16.81 2.18
C ILE A 76 5.39 -16.82 1.44
N THR A 77 6.51 -16.81 2.16
CA THR A 77 7.86 -16.87 1.57
C THR A 77 8.07 -18.17 0.81
N ALA A 78 7.64 -19.30 1.38
CA ALA A 78 7.69 -20.59 0.70
C ALA A 78 6.81 -20.60 -0.57
N ALA A 79 5.62 -20.00 -0.50
CA ALA A 79 4.72 -19.90 -1.64
C ALA A 79 5.28 -19.01 -2.77
N GLN A 80 6.07 -17.99 -2.45
CA GLN A 80 6.74 -17.15 -3.46
C GLN A 80 7.90 -17.88 -4.17
N SER A 81 8.46 -18.91 -3.56
CA SER A 81 9.51 -19.75 -4.15
C SER A 81 8.96 -20.98 -4.88
N ASP A 82 7.66 -21.23 -4.79
CA ASP A 82 7.03 -22.41 -5.38
C ASP A 82 6.69 -22.18 -6.86
N PRO A 83 7.30 -22.93 -7.80
CA PRO A 83 7.15 -22.68 -9.23
C PRO A 83 5.72 -22.92 -9.74
N GLU A 84 4.95 -23.82 -9.11
CA GLU A 84 3.55 -24.03 -9.46
C GLU A 84 2.68 -22.83 -9.05
N LEU A 85 2.89 -22.30 -7.85
CA LEU A 85 2.17 -21.11 -7.39
C LEU A 85 2.53 -19.86 -8.18
N ILE A 86 3.80 -19.70 -8.57
CA ILE A 86 4.23 -18.60 -9.46
C ILE A 86 3.49 -18.72 -10.80
N ALA A 87 3.49 -19.90 -11.43
CA ALA A 87 2.81 -20.09 -12.71
C ALA A 87 1.30 -19.79 -12.61
N ARG A 88 0.65 -20.19 -11.50
CA ARG A 88 -0.76 -19.85 -11.24
C ARG A 88 -0.96 -18.36 -11.00
N ALA A 89 -0.05 -17.71 -10.29
CA ALA A 89 -0.10 -16.26 -10.06
C ALA A 89 0.07 -15.47 -11.36
N GLU A 90 0.99 -15.87 -12.24
CA GLU A 90 1.16 -15.27 -13.58
C GLU A 90 -0.09 -15.45 -14.45
N ALA A 91 -0.70 -16.64 -14.43
CA ALA A 91 -1.95 -16.90 -15.13
C ALA A 91 -3.10 -16.01 -14.59
N ALA A 92 -3.21 -15.87 -13.27
CA ALA A 92 -4.19 -15.01 -12.62
C ALA A 92 -3.97 -13.52 -12.98
N SER A 93 -2.72 -13.05 -12.97
CA SER A 93 -2.37 -11.67 -13.37
C SER A 93 -2.77 -11.38 -14.81
N LYS A 94 -2.48 -12.29 -15.75
CA LYS A 94 -2.91 -12.14 -17.15
C LYS A 94 -4.44 -12.08 -17.29
N GLN A 95 -5.18 -12.81 -16.46
CA GLN A 95 -6.63 -12.78 -16.49
C GLN A 95 -7.19 -11.45 -15.94
N ILE A 96 -6.63 -10.97 -14.83
CA ILE A 96 -7.00 -9.66 -14.25
C ILE A 96 -6.72 -8.54 -15.26
N GLU A 97 -5.58 -8.58 -15.94
CA GLU A 97 -5.23 -7.54 -16.92
C GLU A 97 -6.16 -7.55 -18.14
N ARG A 98 -6.57 -8.71 -18.64
CA ARG A 98 -7.59 -8.79 -19.69
C ARG A 98 -8.92 -8.18 -19.25
N GLU A 99 -9.33 -8.46 -18.02
CA GLU A 99 -10.59 -7.95 -17.50
C GLU A 99 -10.52 -6.44 -17.22
N ALA A 100 -9.40 -5.96 -16.67
CA ALA A 100 -9.13 -4.55 -16.48
C ALA A 100 -9.09 -3.81 -17.82
N ALA A 101 -8.42 -4.35 -18.84
CA ALA A 101 -8.40 -3.79 -20.18
C ALA A 101 -9.81 -3.72 -20.80
N ALA A 102 -10.62 -4.78 -20.63
CA ALA A 102 -12.00 -4.80 -21.10
C ALA A 102 -12.87 -3.75 -20.38
N ARG A 103 -12.74 -3.63 -19.05
CA ARG A 103 -13.43 -2.60 -18.26
C ARG A 103 -13.00 -1.19 -18.69
N THR A 104 -11.71 -0.95 -18.85
CA THR A 104 -11.17 0.34 -19.31
C THR A 104 -11.66 0.68 -20.71
N ALA A 105 -11.68 -0.27 -21.65
CA ALA A 105 -12.21 -0.07 -23.00
C ALA A 105 -13.71 0.26 -22.99
N ALA A 106 -14.49 -0.40 -22.14
CA ALA A 106 -15.92 -0.12 -21.97
C ALA A 106 -16.17 1.28 -21.39
N ILE A 107 -15.38 1.69 -20.38
CA ILE A 107 -15.44 3.02 -19.77
C ILE A 107 -15.01 4.09 -20.80
N ALA A 108 -13.93 3.88 -21.55
CA ALA A 108 -13.51 4.78 -22.63
C ALA A 108 -14.60 4.92 -23.71
N GLY A 109 -15.22 3.81 -24.11
CA GLY A 109 -16.37 3.81 -25.01
C GLY A 109 -17.59 4.52 -24.43
N PHE A 110 -17.81 4.48 -23.12
CA PHE A 110 -18.91 5.19 -22.46
C PHE A 110 -18.66 6.71 -22.38
N ILE A 111 -17.45 7.12 -22.00
CA ILE A 111 -17.05 8.54 -21.89
C ILE A 111 -17.01 9.22 -23.26
N GLY A 112 -16.78 8.47 -24.35
CA GLY A 112 -16.66 9.02 -25.71
C GLY A 112 -17.79 8.75 -26.71
N LYS A 113 -18.99 8.25 -26.34
CA LYS A 113 -19.93 7.65 -27.33
C LYS A 113 -20.62 8.67 -28.27
N PRO A 114 -20.96 8.29 -29.54
CA PRO A 114 -21.40 6.95 -29.93
C PRO A 114 -20.40 6.10 -30.71
N ALA A 115 -20.50 4.79 -30.48
CA ALA A 115 -20.01 3.76 -31.36
C ALA A 115 -20.68 3.87 -32.73
N THR A 116 -19.92 4.20 -33.76
CA THR A 116 -20.26 3.78 -35.12
C THR A 116 -19.92 2.31 -35.22
N ALA A 117 -20.90 1.47 -34.88
CA ALA A 117 -20.97 0.11 -35.37
C ALA A 117 -21.09 0.14 -36.90
N ALA A 118 -19.96 0.26 -37.62
CA ALA A 118 -19.92 0.09 -39.07
C ALA A 118 -18.48 -0.08 -39.58
N ALA A 119 -17.85 -1.24 -39.37
CA ALA A 119 -16.89 -1.83 -40.33
C ALA A 119 -16.31 -3.18 -39.85
N ALA A 120 -17.10 -4.06 -39.25
CA ALA A 120 -16.73 -5.47 -39.11
C ALA A 120 -17.82 -6.31 -39.77
N GLY A 121 -17.81 -6.37 -41.10
CA GLY A 121 -18.78 -7.18 -41.83
C GLY A 121 -19.07 -6.74 -43.26
N ARG A 122 -18.05 -6.49 -44.10
CA ARG A 122 -18.26 -6.58 -45.55
C ARG A 122 -17.15 -7.44 -46.14
N GLN A 123 -17.50 -8.72 -46.27
CA GLN A 123 -16.70 -9.77 -46.89
C GLN A 123 -16.08 -9.30 -48.22
N PRO A 124 -14.86 -9.75 -48.55
CA PRO A 124 -14.31 -9.53 -49.87
C PRO A 124 -15.15 -10.32 -50.88
N ARG A 125 -15.94 -9.64 -51.71
CA ARG A 125 -16.59 -10.28 -52.86
C ARG A 125 -15.52 -10.58 -53.90
N THR A 126 -14.93 -11.75 -53.79
CA THR A 126 -14.20 -12.39 -54.86
C THR A 126 -15.18 -12.85 -55.94
N ALA A 127 -14.84 -12.45 -57.17
CA ALA A 127 -14.90 -13.24 -58.39
C ALA A 127 -16.22 -13.33 -59.20
N LYS A 128 -16.06 -12.96 -60.49
CA LYS A 128 -16.26 -13.82 -61.68
C LYS A 128 -17.48 -13.55 -62.58
N THR A 129 -17.20 -12.86 -63.70
CA THR A 129 -17.41 -13.33 -65.10
C THR A 129 -18.83 -13.47 -65.67
N THR A 130 -19.02 -12.77 -66.80
CA THR A 130 -19.84 -13.12 -67.98
C THR A 130 -21.36 -13.11 -67.87
N ARG A 131 -22.00 -12.15 -68.56
CA ARG A 131 -22.95 -12.48 -69.66
C ARG A 131 -23.23 -11.27 -70.55
N GLN A 132 -22.50 -11.23 -71.66
CA GLN A 132 -22.82 -10.50 -72.87
C GLN A 132 -24.01 -11.21 -73.56
N ARG A 133 -25.16 -10.54 -73.72
CA ARG A 133 -26.10 -10.75 -74.84
C ARG A 133 -27.23 -9.71 -74.78
N ASN A 134 -27.23 -8.77 -75.72
CA ASN A 134 -28.45 -8.17 -76.26
C ASN A 134 -28.19 -7.72 -77.69
#